data_AF-A0A380NY88-F1
#
_entry.id   AF-A0A380NY88-F1
#
_cell.length_a   1.000
_cell.length_b   1.000
_cell.length_c   1.000
_cell.angle_alpha   90.00
_cell.angle_beta   90.00
_cell.angle_gamma   90.00
#
_symmetry.space_group_name_H-M   'P 1'
#
loop_
_entity.id
_entity.type
_entity.pdbx_description
1 polymer ?
#
loop_
_entity_poly.entity_id
_entity_poly.type
_entity_poly.pdbx_seq_one_letter_code
_entity_poly.pdbx_strand_id
1 'polypeptide(L)'
;MVVAQFPTARPVAKNIPIAMVNEDQGPMGQKVAKQLTDITKLGTGSQATTIKWTTKPTEQSIKRAMDQEKYYGAIIIPKNFHKTCRWFRKMDNQLK
;
A
#
# COMPACT_ATOMS: atom_id res chain seq x y z
N MET A 1 -8.80 -24.03 38.58
CA MET A 1 -8.72 -24.00 37.10
C MET A 1 -8.95 -22.56 36.65
N VAL A 2 -8.03 -21.95 35.93
CA VAL A 2 -8.20 -20.61 35.36
C VAL A 2 -8.84 -20.78 33.99
N VAL A 3 -10.07 -20.28 33.82
CA VAL A 3 -10.76 -20.29 32.52
C VAL A 3 -10.29 -19.07 31.73
N ALA A 4 -9.48 -19.28 30.70
CA ALA A 4 -9.09 -18.23 29.78
C ALA A 4 -10.31 -17.81 28.95
N GLN A 5 -10.89 -16.65 29.25
CA GLN A 5 -11.96 -16.06 28.45
C GLN A 5 -11.33 -15.31 27.27
N PHE A 6 -11.29 -15.95 26.11
CA PHE A 6 -10.90 -15.26 24.88
C PHE A 6 -12.08 -14.39 24.43
N PRO A 7 -11.90 -13.06 24.33
CA PRO A 7 -12.96 -12.20 23.82
C PRO A 7 -13.29 -12.61 22.38
N THR A 8 -14.55 -12.96 22.12
CA THR A 8 -15.07 -13.33 20.79
C THR A 8 -15.30 -12.13 19.87
N ALA A 9 -15.09 -10.91 20.37
CA ALA A 9 -15.08 -9.71 19.56
C ALA A 9 -13.94 -9.82 18.53
N ARG A 10 -14.28 -9.85 17.24
CA ARG A 10 -13.32 -9.66 16.15
C ARG A 10 -13.12 -8.15 15.99
N PRO A 11 -12.06 -7.54 16.54
CA PRO A 11 -11.86 -6.11 16.39
C PRO A 11 -11.72 -5.81 14.90
N VAL A 12 -12.66 -5.02 14.36
CA VAL A 12 -12.52 -4.45 13.03
C VAL A 12 -11.34 -3.48 13.11
N ALA A 13 -10.26 -3.79 12.42
CA ALA A 13 -9.08 -2.94 12.40
C ALA A 13 -9.45 -1.58 11.79
N LYS A 14 -9.35 -0.52 12.59
CA LYS A 14 -9.66 0.85 12.18
C LYS A 14 -8.38 1.66 12.21
N ASN A 15 -8.12 2.43 11.15
CA ASN A 15 -6.96 3.33 11.00
C ASN A 15 -5.61 2.62 10.93
N ILE A 16 -5.51 1.55 10.14
CA ILE A 16 -4.25 0.85 9.93
C ILE A 16 -3.24 1.82 9.28
N PRO A 17 -2.11 2.13 9.93
CA PRO A 17 -1.11 3.02 9.37
C PRO A 17 -0.29 2.26 8.32
N ILE A 18 -0.39 2.68 7.06
CA ILE A 18 0.35 2.10 5.94
C ILE A 18 1.25 3.17 5.33
N ALA A 19 2.53 2.85 5.20
CA ALA A 19 3.49 3.74 4.55
C ALA A 19 3.51 3.51 3.03
N MET A 20 3.64 4.58 2.25
CA MET A 20 3.84 4.50 0.81
C MET A 20 5.10 5.26 0.41
N VAL A 21 5.97 4.60 -0.34
CA VAL A 21 7.12 5.20 -1.03
C VAL A 21 6.90 5.02 -2.52
N ASN A 22 6.87 6.12 -3.25
CA ASN A 22 6.89 6.10 -4.70
C ASN A 22 8.26 6.57 -5.20
N GLU A 23 9.08 5.63 -5.66
CA GLU A 23 10.40 5.91 -6.27
C GLU A 23 10.28 6.11 -7.79
N ASP A 24 9.15 5.72 -8.39
CA ASP A 24 8.84 5.97 -9.79
C ASP A 24 8.24 7.38 -9.95
N GLN A 25 9.12 8.32 -10.33
CA GLN A 25 8.73 9.69 -10.66
C GLN A 25 8.00 9.81 -12.00
N GLY A 26 7.84 8.71 -12.75
CA GLY A 26 7.12 8.69 -14.00
C GLY A 26 5.61 8.89 -13.82
N PRO A 27 4.90 9.30 -14.89
CA PRO A 27 3.47 9.58 -14.83
C PRO A 27 2.63 8.35 -14.45
N MET A 28 3.11 7.14 -14.72
CA MET A 28 2.46 5.90 -14.32
C MET A 28 2.62 5.63 -12.81
N GLY A 29 3.82 5.78 -12.27
CA GLY A 29 4.08 5.62 -10.83
C GLY A 29 3.24 6.56 -9.98
N GLN A 30 3.14 7.83 -10.40
CA GLN A 30 2.28 8.81 -9.73
C GLN A 30 0.79 8.46 -9.79
N LYS A 31 0.29 7.94 -10.92
CA LYS A 31 -1.11 7.52 -11.06
C LYS A 31 -1.43 6.34 -10.14
N VAL A 32 -0.56 5.33 -10.12
CA VAL A 32 -0.72 4.15 -9.25
C VAL A 32 -0.67 4.56 -7.78
N ALA A 33 0.30 5.40 -7.40
CA ALA A 33 0.40 5.92 -6.04
C ALA A 33 -0.89 6.63 -5.62
N LYS A 34 -1.43 7.51 -6.47
CA LYS A 34 -2.70 8.20 -6.21
C LYS A 34 -3.87 7.23 -6.05
N GLN A 35 -4.05 6.32 -6.99
CA GLN A 35 -5.14 5.34 -6.94
C GLN A 35 -5.08 4.47 -5.67
N LEU A 36 -3.87 4.09 -5.23
CA LEU A 36 -3.70 3.34 -4.00
C LEU A 36 -4.00 4.20 -2.77
N THR A 37 -3.54 5.45 -2.72
CA THR A 37 -3.84 6.35 -1.60
C THR A 37 -5.31 6.76 -1.51
N ASP A 38 -6.03 6.76 -2.63
CA ASP A 38 -7.46 7.02 -2.67
C ASP A 38 -8.27 5.89 -2.00
N ILE A 39 -7.71 4.67 -1.95
CA ILE A 39 -8.30 3.53 -1.24
C ILE A 39 -8.07 3.72 0.27
N THR A 40 -8.98 4.43 0.90
CA THR A 40 -8.97 4.69 2.36
C THR A 40 -9.80 3.69 3.15
N LYS A 41 -10.61 2.86 2.47
CA LYS A 41 -11.47 1.86 3.10
C LYS A 41 -11.46 0.56 2.29
N LEU A 42 -11.28 -0.55 2.99
CA LEU A 42 -11.41 -1.90 2.43
C LEU A 42 -12.63 -2.59 3.05
N GLY A 43 -13.53 -3.10 2.20
CA GLY A 43 -14.78 -3.75 2.61
C GLY A 43 -15.99 -2.82 2.65
N THR A 44 -17.14 -3.37 3.01
CA THR A 44 -18.44 -2.69 3.01
C THR A 44 -19.08 -2.64 4.41
N GLY A 45 -19.83 -1.58 4.70
CA GLY A 45 -20.58 -1.42 5.95
C GLY A 45 -19.73 -1.12 7.20
N SER A 46 -20.28 -1.39 8.38
CA SER A 46 -19.69 -1.07 9.70
C SER A 46 -18.40 -1.83 10.02
N GLN A 47 -18.06 -2.84 9.22
CA GLN A 47 -16.84 -3.65 9.33
C GLN A 47 -15.74 -3.21 8.35
N ALA A 48 -15.94 -2.12 7.61
CA ALA A 48 -14.92 -1.60 6.71
C ALA A 48 -13.64 -1.23 7.47
N THR A 49 -12.51 -1.72 6.97
CA THR A 49 -11.18 -1.44 7.50
C THR A 49 -10.70 -0.10 6.94
N THR A 50 -10.42 0.86 7.81
CA THR A 50 -9.91 2.18 7.40
C THR A 50 -8.39 2.14 7.32
N ILE A 51 -7.84 2.61 6.21
CA ILE A 51 -6.40 2.75 5.97
C ILE A 51 -5.98 4.20 6.16
N LYS A 52 -4.87 4.41 6.87
CA LYS A 52 -4.22 5.71 7.01
C LYS A 52 -2.89 5.69 6.26
N TRP A 53 -2.89 6.28 5.07
CA TRP A 53 -1.70 6.40 4.24
C TRP A 53 -0.73 7.45 4.78
N THR A 54 0.57 7.12 4.81
CA THR A 54 1.63 8.09 5.03
C THR A 54 2.64 8.02 3.89
N THR A 55 2.73 9.09 3.11
CA THR A 55 3.71 9.17 2.02
C THR A 55 5.07 9.54 2.60
N LYS A 56 6.08 8.70 2.34
CA LYS A 56 7.48 8.96 2.69
C LYS A 56 8.35 8.92 1.42
N PRO A 57 9.45 9.67 1.38
CA PRO A 57 10.25 9.80 0.16
C PRO A 57 11.26 8.65 -0.06
N THR A 58 11.56 7.83 0.95
CA THR A 58 12.70 6.90 0.85
C THR A 58 12.47 5.60 1.61
N GLU A 59 12.90 4.48 1.03
CA GLU A 59 12.84 3.15 1.64
C GLU A 59 13.49 3.10 3.04
N GLN A 60 14.65 3.74 3.22
CA GLN A 60 15.33 3.80 4.53
C GLN A 60 14.46 4.40 5.63
N SER A 61 13.64 5.41 5.30
CA SER A 61 12.74 6.05 6.26
C SER A 61 11.58 5.14 6.65
N ILE A 62 11.12 4.30 5.72
CA ILE A 62 10.11 3.28 5.99
C ILE A 62 10.70 2.16 6.86
N LYS A 63 11.89 1.65 6.51
CA LYS A 63 12.56 0.60 7.30
C LYS A 63 12.70 0.98 8.77
N ARG A 64 13.23 2.17 9.04
CA ARG A 64 13.34 2.69 10.42
C ARG A 64 11.99 2.84 11.12
N ALA A 65 10.93 3.19 10.39
CA ALA A 65 9.62 3.36 10.98
C ALA A 65 8.88 2.03 11.17
N MET A 66 9.18 1.00 10.37
CA MET A 66 8.75 -0.38 10.60
C MET A 66 9.48 -1.00 11.80
N ASP A 67 10.78 -0.74 11.97
CA ASP A 67 11.54 -1.15 13.17
C ASP A 67 10.98 -0.53 14.46
N GLN A 68 10.31 0.63 14.34
CA GLN A 68 9.62 1.31 15.44
C GLN A 68 8.14 0.91 15.57
N GLU A 69 7.70 -0.12 14.83
CA GLU A 69 6.32 -0.63 14.79
C GLU A 69 5.26 0.45 14.49
N LYS A 70 5.66 1.57 13.84
CA LYS A 70 4.77 2.70 13.54
C LYS A 70 3.83 2.43 12.37
N TYR A 71 4.18 1.46 11.52
CA TYR A 71 3.42 1.10 10.33
C TYR A 71 3.17 -0.40 10.33
N TYR A 72 1.95 -0.79 9.98
CA TYR A 72 1.56 -2.19 9.81
C TYR A 72 2.18 -2.80 8.54
N GLY A 73 2.45 -1.95 7.54
CA GLY A 73 3.08 -2.36 6.30
C GLY A 73 3.49 -1.16 5.46
N ALA A 74 4.24 -1.47 4.40
CA ALA A 74 4.73 -0.49 3.47
C ALA A 74 4.58 -0.96 2.03
N ILE A 75 4.22 -0.03 1.14
CA ILE A 75 4.18 -0.24 -0.30
C ILE A 75 5.31 0.58 -0.92
N ILE A 76 6.19 -0.08 -1.67
CA ILE A 76 7.29 0.55 -2.40
C ILE A 76 7.02 0.37 -3.89
N ILE A 77 6.87 1.48 -4.61
CA ILE A 77 6.79 1.49 -6.08
C ILE A 77 8.20 1.75 -6.61
N PRO A 78 8.88 0.76 -7.21
CA PRO A 78 10.26 0.89 -7.62
C PRO A 78 10.41 1.78 -8.86
N LYS A 79 11.54 2.48 -8.99
CA LYS A 79 11.84 3.50 -10.02
C LYS A 79 11.64 3.07 -11.48
N ASN A 80 11.64 1.78 -11.81
CA ASN A 80 11.53 1.26 -13.17
C ASN A 80 10.15 0.69 -13.52
N PHE A 81 9.11 0.90 -12.70
CA PHE A 81 7.77 0.39 -12.94
C PHE A 81 7.22 0.81 -14.32
N HIS A 82 7.52 2.03 -14.76
CA HIS A 82 7.12 2.55 -16.07
C HIS A 82 7.82 1.88 -17.28
N LYS A 83 8.98 1.26 -17.12
CA LYS A 83 9.74 0.68 -18.26
C LYS A 83 9.12 -0.63 -18.75
N THR A 84 8.54 -1.41 -17.85
CA THR A 84 7.90 -2.69 -18.16
C THR A 84 6.70 -2.53 -19.09
N CYS A 85 5.88 -1.48 -18.91
CA CYS A 85 4.72 -1.24 -19.78
C CYS A 85 5.08 -0.78 -21.21
N ARG A 86 6.29 -0.27 -21.45
CA ARG A 86 6.69 0.22 -22.78
C ARG A 86 6.97 -0.91 -23.77
N TRP A 87 7.46 -2.05 -23.29
CA TRP A 87 7.78 -3.22 -24.14
C TRP A 87 6.50 -3.91 -24.66
N PHE A 88 5.49 -4.05 -23.80
CA PHE A 88 4.21 -4.68 -24.17
C PHE A 88 3.49 -3.96 -25.32
N ARG A 89 3.49 -2.62 -25.32
CA ARG A 89 2.88 -1.82 -26.40
C ARG A 89 3.61 -1.94 -27.74
N LYS A 90 4.93 -2.19 -27.73
CA LYS A 90 5.70 -2.41 -28.97
C LYS A 90 5.37 -3.74 -29.63
N MET A 91 5.00 -4.77 -28.88
CA MET A 91 4.68 -6.10 -29.43
C MET A 91 3.31 -6.13 -30.12
N ASP A 92 2.32 -5.43 -29.57
CA ASP A 92 0.97 -5.30 -30.17
C ASP A 92 1.00 -4.58 -31.53
N ASN A 93 1.93 -3.64 -31.71
CA ASN A 93 2.06 -2.86 -32.95
C ASN A 93 2.96 -3.53 -34.02
N GLN A 94 3.52 -4.71 -33.76
CA GLN A 94 4.34 -5.48 -34.72
C GLN A 94 3.59 -6.72 -35.25
N LEU A 95 2.34 -6.92 -34.83
CA LEU A 95 1.45 -8.01 -35.26
C LEU A 95 0.27 -7.51 -36.13
N LYS A 96 0.37 -6.28 -36.64
CA LYS A 96 -0.52 -5.70 -37.66
C LYS A 96 0.30 -5.38 -38.89
#